data_AF-A0A951LRT1-F1
#
_entry.id   AF-A0A951LRT1-F1
#
_cell.length_a   1.000
_cell.length_b   1.000
_cell.length_c   1.000
_cell.angle_alpha   90.00
_cell.angle_beta   90.00
_cell.angle_gamma   90.00
#
_symmetry.space_group_name_H-M   'P 1'
#
loop_
_entity.id
_entity.type
_entity.pdbx_description
1 polymer ?
#
loop_
_entity_poly.entity_id
_entity_poly.type
_entity_poly.pdbx_seq_one_letter_code
_entity_poly.pdbx_strand_id
1 'polypeptide(L)'
;AGLDFFEQPVAADDLEGMAAVAAATSIAIGTDEGIHSLDDIRRHHEKKAARGASLKSIKLGGLRGVVAAGTLCDELSMSVNLACKTGESSIASAAALHAGAVLPNIAWGLTLSSLALAADVTPQPLTSRNGHIESLERPGLGVDVSDDLVGRHRLDGVLRNAS
;
A
#
# COMPACT_ATOMS: atom_id res chain seq x y z
N ALA A 1 -9.33 19.18 -14.22
CA ALA A 1 -9.21 17.75 -13.92
C ALA A 1 -9.91 17.49 -12.58
N GLY A 2 -10.65 16.39 -12.45
CA GLY A 2 -11.30 15.98 -11.20
C GLY A 2 -10.40 15.08 -10.36
N LEU A 3 -10.90 14.62 -9.21
CA LEU A 3 -10.23 13.58 -8.40
C LEU A 3 -10.48 12.19 -9.01
N ASP A 4 -9.44 11.37 -9.10
CA ASP A 4 -9.56 9.98 -9.58
C ASP A 4 -10.26 9.09 -8.55
N PHE A 5 -9.89 9.23 -7.27
CA PHE A 5 -10.56 8.60 -6.15
C PHE A 5 -10.42 9.43 -4.87
N PHE A 6 -11.26 9.15 -3.88
CA PHE A 6 -11.19 9.74 -2.53
C PHE A 6 -11.04 8.61 -1.50
N GLU A 7 -9.91 8.62 -0.80
CA GLU A 7 -9.51 7.55 0.13
C GLU A 7 -10.06 7.80 1.53
N GLN A 8 -10.66 6.76 2.12
CA GLN A 8 -11.08 6.65 3.52
C GLN A 8 -11.65 7.95 4.13
N PRO A 9 -12.78 8.48 3.61
CA PRO A 9 -13.37 9.75 4.08
C PRO A 9 -13.87 9.76 5.53
N VAL A 10 -14.02 8.59 6.16
CA VAL A 10 -14.56 8.43 7.51
C VAL A 10 -13.68 7.47 8.34
N ALA A 11 -14.00 7.30 9.63
CA ALA A 11 -13.28 6.39 10.51
C ALA A 11 -13.23 4.95 9.96
N ALA A 12 -12.16 4.22 10.30
CA ALA A 12 -11.87 2.90 9.75
C ALA A 12 -12.99 1.86 9.95
N ASP A 13 -13.69 1.94 11.08
CA ASP A 13 -14.77 1.04 11.47
C ASP A 13 -16.16 1.51 11.00
N ASP A 14 -16.28 2.71 10.43
CA ASP A 14 -17.54 3.28 9.96
C ASP A 14 -17.87 2.88 8.51
N LEU A 15 -18.13 1.59 8.33
CA LEU A 15 -18.50 1.03 7.03
C LEU A 15 -19.80 1.63 6.46
N GLU A 16 -20.76 1.98 7.32
CA GLU A 16 -22.02 2.60 6.90
C GLU A 16 -21.80 4.05 6.45
N GLY A 17 -20.94 4.80 7.14
CA GLY A 17 -20.49 6.13 6.72
C GLY A 17 -19.79 6.10 5.36
N MET A 18 -18.91 5.12 5.13
CA MET A 18 -18.28 4.90 3.82
C MET A 18 -19.34 4.71 2.72
N ALA A 19 -20.34 3.86 2.95
CA ALA A 19 -21.44 3.63 2.00
C ALA A 19 -22.29 4.88 1.76
N ALA A 20 -22.58 5.66 2.81
CA ALA A 20 -23.32 6.90 2.69
C ALA A 20 -22.56 7.93 1.83
N VAL A 21 -21.25 8.09 2.05
CA VAL A 21 -20.40 8.97 1.23
C VAL A 21 -20.36 8.48 -0.21
N ALA A 22 -20.13 7.18 -0.44
CA ALA A 22 -20.08 6.59 -1.77
C ALA A 22 -21.39 6.76 -2.56
N ALA A 23 -22.55 6.73 -1.87
CA ALA A 23 -23.85 6.97 -2.49
C ALA A 23 -24.12 8.45 -2.82
N ALA A 24 -23.46 9.37 -2.12
CA ALA A 24 -23.67 10.82 -2.26
C ALA A 24 -22.78 11.49 -3.33
N THR A 25 -21.84 10.77 -3.92
CA THR A 25 -20.88 11.32 -4.89
C THR A 25 -20.69 10.40 -6.09
N SER A 26 -20.21 10.97 -7.20
CA SER A 26 -19.76 10.21 -8.37
C SER A 26 -18.26 9.89 -8.33
N ILE A 27 -17.50 10.45 -7.39
CA ILE A 27 -16.08 10.17 -7.19
C ILE A 27 -15.92 8.75 -6.64
N ALA A 28 -14.95 8.00 -7.17
CA ALA A 28 -14.69 6.66 -6.66
C ALA A 28 -14.18 6.72 -5.21
N ILE A 29 -14.81 5.97 -4.31
CA ILE A 29 -14.35 5.85 -2.92
C ILE A 29 -13.36 4.68 -2.81
N GLY A 30 -12.19 4.94 -2.24
CA GLY A 30 -11.21 3.93 -1.88
C GLY A 30 -11.19 3.69 -0.37
N THR A 31 -10.98 2.44 0.07
CA THR A 31 -10.76 2.15 1.49
C THR A 31 -9.28 1.83 1.76
N ASP A 32 -8.74 2.37 2.85
CA ASP A 32 -7.40 2.11 3.34
C ASP A 32 -7.48 1.57 4.78
N GLU A 33 -7.71 2.41 5.78
CA GLU A 33 -7.73 2.01 7.19
C GLU A 33 -8.82 0.99 7.52
N GLY A 34 -9.90 0.91 6.72
CA GLY A 34 -10.96 -0.08 6.89
C GLY A 34 -10.60 -1.52 6.48
N ILE A 35 -9.41 -1.78 5.92
CA ILE A 35 -9.00 -3.12 5.44
C ILE A 35 -7.81 -3.68 6.21
N HIS A 36 -8.04 -4.81 6.87
CA HIS A 36 -7.03 -5.64 7.53
C HIS A 36 -7.11 -7.13 7.12
N SER A 37 -8.10 -7.50 6.33
CA SER A 37 -8.36 -8.88 5.91
C SER A 37 -9.11 -8.94 4.58
N LEU A 38 -9.18 -10.14 3.99
CA LEU A 38 -10.01 -10.37 2.81
C LEU A 38 -11.52 -10.21 3.13
N ASP A 39 -11.93 -10.47 4.37
CA ASP A 39 -13.33 -10.26 4.79
C ASP A 39 -13.71 -8.78 4.70
N ASP A 40 -12.81 -7.90 5.15
CA ASP A 40 -13.05 -6.45 5.10
C ASP A 40 -13.28 -5.96 3.66
N ILE A 41 -12.51 -6.47 2.69
CA ILE A 41 -12.69 -6.16 1.26
C ILE A 41 -14.08 -6.58 0.79
N ARG A 42 -14.51 -7.81 1.12
CA ARG A 42 -15.85 -8.32 0.75
C ARG A 42 -16.94 -7.45 1.34
N ARG A 43 -16.84 -7.10 2.63
CA ARG A 43 -17.84 -6.26 3.31
C ARG A 43 -17.94 -4.87 2.66
N HIS A 44 -16.81 -4.24 2.32
CA HIS A 44 -16.80 -2.96 1.60
C HIS A 44 -17.45 -3.07 0.22
N HIS A 45 -17.17 -4.14 -0.52
CA HIS A 45 -17.78 -4.40 -1.82
C HIS A 45 -19.30 -4.62 -1.70
N GLU A 46 -19.74 -5.52 -0.82
CA GLU A 46 -21.15 -5.89 -0.63
C GLU A 46 -22.01 -4.70 -0.20
N LYS A 47 -21.46 -3.82 0.66
CA LYS A 47 -22.11 -2.58 1.08
C LYS A 47 -22.04 -1.46 0.06
N LYS A 48 -21.36 -1.67 -1.07
CA LYS A 48 -21.06 -0.63 -2.08
C LYS A 48 -20.35 0.58 -1.46
N ALA A 49 -19.57 0.33 -0.40
CA ALA A 49 -18.87 1.34 0.37
C ALA A 49 -17.56 1.80 -0.29
N ALA A 50 -17.00 0.97 -1.19
CA ALA A 50 -15.80 1.30 -1.92
C ALA A 50 -15.82 0.73 -3.35
N ARG A 51 -15.13 1.41 -4.25
CA ARG A 51 -14.83 1.00 -5.63
C ARG A 51 -13.42 0.46 -5.80
N GLY A 52 -12.62 0.53 -4.74
CA GLY A 52 -11.25 0.04 -4.73
C GLY A 52 -10.63 0.09 -3.35
N ALA A 53 -9.40 -0.39 -3.26
CA ALA A 53 -8.70 -0.58 -2.00
C ALA A 53 -7.23 -0.18 -2.09
N SER A 54 -6.72 0.36 -0.99
CA SER A 54 -5.29 0.59 -0.76
C SER A 54 -4.70 -0.60 -0.02
N LEU A 55 -3.96 -1.43 -0.75
CA LEU A 55 -3.37 -2.67 -0.24
C LEU A 55 -1.98 -2.38 0.34
N LYS A 56 -1.75 -2.79 1.59
CA LYS A 56 -0.47 -2.59 2.29
C LYS A 56 -0.04 -3.89 2.97
N SER A 57 1.22 -4.27 2.81
CA SER A 57 1.78 -5.50 3.38
C SER A 57 1.62 -5.56 4.90
N ILE A 58 1.79 -4.42 5.60
CA ILE A 58 1.66 -4.33 7.05
C ILE A 58 0.23 -4.63 7.56
N LYS A 59 -0.80 -4.34 6.75
CA LYS A 59 -2.20 -4.59 7.12
C LYS A 59 -2.63 -6.03 6.81
N LEU A 60 -2.01 -6.64 5.80
CA LEU A 60 -2.44 -7.91 5.22
C LEU A 60 -1.52 -9.09 5.56
N GLY A 61 -0.56 -8.90 6.46
CA GLY A 61 0.35 -9.97 6.90
C GLY A 61 1.40 -10.36 5.86
N GLY A 62 1.87 -9.39 5.07
CA GLY A 62 2.96 -9.56 4.09
C GLY A 62 2.48 -9.77 2.65
N LEU A 63 3.43 -10.08 1.75
CA LEU A 63 3.18 -10.08 0.30
C LEU A 63 2.16 -11.12 -0.15
N ARG A 64 2.11 -12.29 0.51
CA ARG A 64 1.10 -13.32 0.20
C ARG A 64 -0.32 -12.81 0.44
N GLY A 65 -0.54 -12.07 1.52
CA GLY A 65 -1.82 -11.44 1.82
C GLY A 65 -2.15 -10.31 0.85
N VAL A 66 -1.16 -9.50 0.45
CA VAL A 66 -1.32 -8.47 -0.58
C VAL A 66 -1.75 -9.08 -1.93
N VAL A 67 -1.07 -10.14 -2.37
CA VAL A 67 -1.42 -10.81 -3.63
C VAL A 67 -2.83 -11.40 -3.57
N ALA A 68 -3.17 -12.11 -2.48
CA ALA A 68 -4.51 -12.65 -2.31
C ALA A 68 -5.60 -11.54 -2.29
N ALA A 69 -5.32 -10.41 -1.65
CA ALA A 69 -6.21 -9.27 -1.61
C ALA A 69 -6.38 -8.62 -2.99
N GLY A 70 -5.30 -8.45 -3.76
CA GLY A 70 -5.36 -7.89 -5.10
C GLY A 70 -6.07 -8.80 -6.10
N THR A 71 -5.89 -10.13 -6.00
CA THR A 71 -6.69 -11.10 -6.76
C THR A 71 -8.18 -10.99 -6.42
N LEU A 72 -8.53 -10.90 -5.13
CA LEU A 72 -9.92 -10.71 -4.72
C LEU A 72 -10.50 -9.37 -5.22
N CYS A 73 -9.73 -8.29 -5.17
CA CYS A 73 -10.16 -7.01 -5.73
C CYS A 73 -10.46 -7.12 -7.24
N ASP A 74 -9.62 -7.82 -8.00
CA ASP A 74 -9.84 -8.07 -9.43
C ASP A 74 -11.13 -8.85 -9.70
N GLU A 75 -11.37 -9.95 -8.96
CA GLU A 75 -12.60 -10.74 -9.02
C GLU A 75 -13.85 -9.90 -8.74
N LEU A 76 -13.73 -8.93 -7.83
CA LEU A 76 -14.80 -8.01 -7.44
C LEU A 76 -14.87 -6.75 -8.29
N SER A 77 -14.05 -6.64 -9.35
CA SER A 77 -13.93 -5.43 -10.20
C SER A 77 -13.64 -4.16 -9.40
N MET A 78 -12.85 -4.29 -8.34
CA MET A 78 -12.36 -3.21 -7.49
C MET A 78 -10.95 -2.79 -7.94
N SER A 79 -10.74 -1.48 -8.06
CA SER A 79 -9.42 -0.93 -8.39
C SER A 79 -8.45 -1.02 -7.20
N VAL A 80 -7.17 -1.19 -7.49
CA VAL A 80 -6.12 -1.29 -6.47
C VAL A 80 -5.17 -0.11 -6.53
N ASN A 81 -4.91 0.50 -5.38
CA ASN A 81 -3.69 1.25 -5.09
C ASN A 81 -2.78 0.34 -4.26
N LEU A 82 -1.61 -0.02 -4.77
CA LEU A 82 -0.63 -0.75 -3.99
C LEU A 82 0.24 0.24 -3.23
N ALA A 83 0.20 0.23 -1.90
CA ALA A 83 0.85 1.26 -1.10
C ALA A 83 1.81 0.69 -0.06
N CYS A 84 2.92 1.40 0.13
CA CYS A 84 3.74 1.27 1.32
C CYS A 84 3.12 2.07 2.47
N LYS A 85 3.46 1.71 3.71
CA LYS A 85 3.20 2.58 4.85
C LYS A 85 4.17 3.76 4.82
N THR A 86 3.68 4.94 5.21
CA THR A 86 4.53 6.13 5.34
C THR A 86 5.75 5.84 6.20
N GLY A 87 6.93 6.20 5.69
CA GLY A 87 8.21 6.01 6.37
C GLY A 87 8.88 4.66 6.13
N GLU A 88 8.33 3.78 5.30
CA GLU A 88 9.03 2.54 4.94
C GLU A 88 10.18 2.79 3.95
N SER A 89 11.25 2.00 4.09
CA SER A 89 12.49 2.10 3.30
C SER A 89 12.41 1.41 1.93
N SER A 90 13.49 1.49 1.16
CA SER A 90 13.63 0.81 -0.13
C SER A 90 13.46 -0.72 -0.02
N ILE A 91 13.62 -1.31 1.17
CA ILE A 91 13.37 -2.74 1.40
C ILE A 91 11.87 -3.07 1.20
N ALA A 92 10.99 -2.35 1.89
CA ALA A 92 9.55 -2.55 1.77
C ALA A 92 9.04 -2.10 0.39
N SER A 93 9.60 -1.01 -0.14
CA SER A 93 9.23 -0.51 -1.47
C SER A 93 9.63 -1.50 -2.58
N ALA A 94 10.77 -2.18 -2.47
CA ALA A 94 11.15 -3.25 -3.39
C ALA A 94 10.18 -4.44 -3.29
N ALA A 95 9.77 -4.81 -2.08
CA ALA A 95 8.77 -5.86 -1.85
C ALA A 95 7.41 -5.50 -2.48
N ALA A 96 6.97 -4.25 -2.34
CA ALA A 96 5.76 -3.74 -2.98
C ALA A 96 5.88 -3.74 -4.51
N LEU A 97 7.04 -3.38 -5.06
CA LEU A 97 7.29 -3.43 -6.51
C LEU A 97 7.17 -4.85 -7.07
N HIS A 98 7.73 -5.85 -6.38
CA HIS A 98 7.55 -7.27 -6.74
C HIS A 98 6.09 -7.70 -6.69
N ALA A 99 5.32 -7.27 -5.68
CA ALA A 99 3.89 -7.52 -5.65
C ALA A 99 3.16 -6.85 -6.81
N GLY A 100 3.48 -5.59 -7.13
CA GLY A 100 2.89 -4.86 -8.24
C GLY A 100 3.11 -5.54 -9.60
N ALA A 101 4.23 -6.23 -9.78
CA ALA A 101 4.55 -6.98 -10.99
C ALA A 101 3.68 -8.24 -11.20
N VAL A 102 3.07 -8.78 -10.15
CA VAL A 102 2.26 -10.02 -10.20
C VAL A 102 0.77 -9.78 -9.95
N LEU A 103 0.38 -8.58 -9.51
CA LEU A 103 -1.03 -8.24 -9.31
C LEU A 103 -1.74 -8.09 -10.66
N PRO A 104 -3.00 -8.56 -10.78
CA PRO A 104 -3.76 -8.47 -12.03
C PRO A 104 -4.14 -7.03 -12.39
N ASN A 105 -4.32 -6.16 -11.38
CA ASN A 105 -4.53 -4.73 -11.58
C ASN A 105 -3.93 -3.91 -10.42
N ILE A 106 -3.41 -2.73 -10.77
CA ILE A 106 -3.00 -1.65 -9.87
C ILE A 106 -3.47 -0.31 -10.46
N ALA A 107 -4.74 -0.25 -10.85
CA ALA A 107 -5.30 0.83 -11.65
C ALA A 107 -5.21 2.23 -10.99
N TRP A 108 -5.09 2.30 -9.67
CA TRP A 108 -4.87 3.54 -8.91
C TRP A 108 -3.40 3.80 -8.58
N GLY A 109 -2.50 2.95 -9.07
CA GLY A 109 -1.05 3.15 -9.02
C GLY A 109 -0.33 2.40 -7.90
N LEU A 110 0.94 2.76 -7.77
CA LEU A 110 1.88 2.23 -6.80
C LEU A 110 2.46 3.39 -6.00
N THR A 111 2.24 3.40 -4.70
CA THR A 111 2.73 4.45 -3.78
C THR A 111 3.90 3.92 -2.97
N LEU A 112 5.12 4.38 -3.30
CA LEU A 112 6.36 3.99 -2.61
C LEU A 112 6.81 5.11 -1.67
N SER A 113 6.86 4.81 -0.37
CA SER A 113 7.26 5.79 0.64
C SER A 113 8.75 6.09 0.66
N SER A 114 9.59 5.16 0.17
CA SER A 114 11.04 5.29 0.23
C SER A 114 11.56 6.52 -0.54
N LEU A 115 10.83 6.95 -1.56
CA LEU A 115 11.17 8.10 -2.40
C LEU A 115 11.14 9.43 -1.63
N ALA A 116 10.45 9.48 -0.48
CA ALA A 116 10.34 10.66 0.37
C ALA A 116 11.30 10.63 1.57
N LEU A 117 12.10 9.57 1.74
CA LEU A 117 13.02 9.47 2.86
C LEU A 117 14.26 10.34 2.65
N ALA A 118 14.69 11.03 3.72
CA ALA A 118 15.94 11.79 3.72
C ALA A 118 17.18 10.88 3.66
N ALA A 119 17.06 9.65 4.16
CA ALA A 119 18.10 8.63 4.12
C ALA A 119 17.47 7.23 4.09
N ASP A 120 18.18 6.29 3.47
CA ASP A 120 17.78 4.87 3.37
C ASP A 120 18.86 3.97 3.99
N VAL A 121 18.47 2.73 4.28
CA VAL A 121 19.37 1.66 4.77
C VAL A 121 19.96 0.84 3.63
N THR A 122 19.49 1.03 2.40
CA THR A 122 20.08 0.44 1.20
C THR A 122 21.16 1.37 0.62
N PRO A 123 22.30 0.83 0.16
CA PRO A 123 23.35 1.65 -0.47
C PRO A 123 22.95 2.15 -1.87
N GLN A 124 21.96 1.52 -2.49
CA GLN A 124 21.30 2.00 -3.71
C GLN A 124 19.80 2.11 -3.43
N PRO A 125 19.33 3.27 -2.94
CA PRO A 125 17.90 3.52 -2.74
C PRO A 125 17.14 3.45 -4.07
N LEU A 126 15.88 3.04 -3.99
CA LEU A 126 14.99 3.07 -5.16
C LEU A 126 14.78 4.51 -5.62
N THR A 127 14.75 4.69 -6.95
CA THR A 127 14.54 6.00 -7.57
C THR A 127 13.41 5.92 -8.59
N SER A 128 12.61 6.98 -8.69
CA SER A 128 11.64 7.13 -9.78
C SER A 128 12.20 7.99 -10.91
N ARG A 129 11.87 7.65 -12.15
CA ARG A 129 12.13 8.45 -13.35
C ARG A 129 10.81 8.69 -14.07
N ASN A 130 10.47 9.96 -14.31
CA ASN A 130 9.24 10.38 -15.00
C ASN A 130 7.94 9.77 -14.40
N GLY A 131 7.86 9.61 -13.09
CA GLY A 131 6.70 9.02 -12.42
C GLY A 131 6.62 7.48 -12.50
N HIS A 132 7.64 6.84 -13.05
CA HIS A 132 7.76 5.38 -13.12
C HIS A 132 8.94 4.89 -12.29
N ILE A 133 8.92 3.61 -11.93
CA ILE A 133 10.03 2.90 -11.31
C ILE A 133 10.31 1.64 -12.12
N GLU A 134 11.58 1.32 -12.31
CA GLU A 134 11.99 0.13 -13.05
C GLU A 134 11.87 -1.12 -12.19
N SER A 135 11.55 -2.25 -12.81
CA SER A 135 11.53 -3.56 -12.15
C SER A 135 12.92 -3.94 -11.64
N LEU A 136 12.96 -4.79 -10.61
CA LEU A 136 14.20 -5.26 -9.99
C LEU A 136 14.50 -6.69 -10.45
N GLU A 137 15.59 -6.87 -11.19
CA GLU A 137 15.95 -8.16 -11.80
C GLU A 137 16.92 -9.01 -10.96
N ARG A 138 17.58 -8.39 -9.97
CA ARG A 138 18.53 -9.11 -9.11
C ARG A 138 17.78 -10.08 -8.17
N PRO A 139 18.40 -11.22 -7.80
CA PRO A 139 17.77 -12.20 -6.90
C PRO A 139 17.28 -11.60 -5.57
N GLY A 140 16.28 -12.25 -4.97
CA GLY A 140 15.67 -11.78 -3.73
C GLY A 140 14.80 -10.54 -3.96
N LEU A 141 14.91 -9.55 -3.06
CA LEU A 141 14.22 -8.25 -3.24
C LEU A 141 14.90 -7.36 -4.29
N GLY A 142 16.12 -7.69 -4.73
CA GLY A 142 16.89 -6.90 -5.67
C GLY A 142 17.56 -5.64 -5.09
N VAL A 143 17.47 -5.46 -3.77
CA VAL A 143 18.16 -4.41 -2.99
C VAL A 143 19.07 -5.05 -1.94
N ASP A 144 20.17 -4.37 -1.64
CA ASP A 144 21.10 -4.77 -0.57
C ASP A 144 20.83 -3.94 0.69
N VAL A 145 21.14 -4.48 1.86
CA VAL A 145 21.08 -3.76 3.14
C VAL A 145 22.50 -3.51 3.63
N SER A 146 22.79 -2.28 4.05
CA SER A 146 24.09 -1.92 4.60
C SER A 146 24.04 -1.87 6.13
N ASP A 147 24.81 -2.74 6.79
CA ASP A 147 24.93 -2.75 8.25
C ASP A 147 25.44 -1.40 8.81
N ASP A 148 26.30 -0.71 8.07
CA ASP A 148 26.78 0.63 8.44
C ASP A 148 25.66 1.66 8.38
N LEU A 149 24.84 1.67 7.31
CA LEU A 149 23.70 2.59 7.21
C LEU A 149 22.65 2.29 8.27
N VAL A 150 22.36 1.00 8.51
CA VAL A 150 21.50 0.58 9.62
C VAL A 150 22.05 1.07 10.96
N GLY A 151 23.36 0.91 11.19
CA GLY A 151 24.03 1.36 12.41
C GLY A 151 23.93 2.88 12.62
N ARG A 152 24.11 3.68 11.56
CA ARG A 152 24.00 5.15 11.62
C ARG A 152 22.60 5.65 11.96
N HIS A 153 21.56 4.93 11.54
CA HIS A 153 20.17 5.32 11.76
C HIS A 153 19.52 4.60 12.95
N ARG A 154 20.27 3.72 13.63
CA ARG A 154 19.81 3.05 14.83
C ARG A 154 19.64 4.05 15.95
N LEU A 155 18.44 4.09 16.54
CA LEU A 155 18.19 4.81 17.77
C LEU A 155 18.45 3.87 18.94
N ASP A 156 19.43 4.20 19.78
CA ASP A 156 19.67 3.48 21.02
C ASP A 156 18.66 3.97 22.08
N GLY A 157 17.46 3.38 22.05
CA GLY A 157 16.38 3.69 22.98
C GLY A 157 15.32 2.60 23.02
N VAL A 158 14.80 2.32 24.22
CA VAL A 158 13.69 1.37 24.46
C VAL A 158 12.50 1.78 23.61
N LEU A 159 12.06 0.88 22.71
CA LEU A 159 10.75 0.97 22.07
C LEU A 159 9.70 0.95 23.18
N ARG A 160 9.22 2.12 23.59
CA ARG A 160 7.99 2.21 24.37
C ARG A 160 6.88 1.80 23.43
N ASN A 161 6.44 0.56 23.52
CA ASN A 161 5.23 0.11 22.87
C ASN A 161 4.11 1.07 23.30
N ALA A 162 3.62 1.88 22.36
CA ALA A 162 2.37 2.59 22.54
C ALA A 162 1.29 1.50 22.51
N SER A 163 0.79 1.16 23.69
CA SER A 163 -0.41 0.34 23.92
C SER A 163 -1.65 1.04 23.39
#